data_AF-A0A660ZSE3-F1
#
_entry.id   AF-A0A660ZSE3-F1
#
_cell.length_a   1.000
_cell.length_b   1.000
_cell.length_c   1.000
_cell.angle_alpha   90.00
_cell.angle_beta   90.00
_cell.angle_gamma   90.00
#
_symmetry.space_group_name_H-M   'P 1'
#
loop_
_entity.id
_entity.type
_entity.pdbx_description
1 polymer ?
#
loop_
_entity_poly.entity_id
_entity_poly.type
_entity_poly.pdbx_seq_one_letter_code
_entity_poly.pdbx_strand_id
1 'polypeptide(L)'
;MFTKSVRIFKLWGIPVEINISWILVLGLVMWTFATGYYPELFPGRFSTAQLWFLGTATALLLFISILLHEFSHSLVAMRNGLPIKKITLFMFGGVAQMERDVDNPMQELKMAAAGPAMTVVLAVLFFILSILFKSWLLLSTMLSSLARINLVILIFNLVPGFPLDGGRILRSLIWYKTANIRKATRITSKIGGGFAILLMIIGLINVFSGNLVGGIWFMFIGFFLRQAAQSSYVLVNLRNTLAHLIVGDIMRTGVVTVDSSITLRVLVDDYFLRYHYDSYPVLKDGRLLGMVSLRDVKQVERQLWDEVTVEEIADRSVAGINLHPYEPADRLVQLIMKGGYGHLPVVDSVGNVVGIITRRDLMETINMLAYLEE
;
A
#
# COMPACT_ATOMS: atom_id res chain seq x y z
N MET A 1 1.37 6.14 8.07
CA MET A 1 2.28 6.90 8.94
C MET A 1 3.70 7.10 8.36
N PHE A 2 4.02 6.66 7.13
CA PHE A 2 5.23 7.10 6.42
C PHE A 2 4.88 7.34 4.94
N THR A 3 4.55 8.58 4.57
CA THR A 3 4.05 8.93 3.22
C THR A 3 5.12 9.38 2.25
N LYS A 4 6.37 9.58 2.70
CA LYS A 4 7.47 9.96 1.80
C LYS A 4 8.05 8.72 1.13
N SER A 5 7.62 8.48 -0.11
CA SER A 5 8.26 7.56 -1.04
C SER A 5 9.04 8.35 -2.10
N VAL A 6 10.21 7.86 -2.48
CA VAL A 6 11.06 8.46 -3.51
C VAL A 6 11.09 7.53 -4.72
N ARG A 7 10.79 8.05 -5.90
CA ARG A 7 10.92 7.30 -7.16
C ARG A 7 12.40 7.08 -7.46
N ILE A 8 12.78 5.83 -7.71
CA ILE A 8 14.17 5.48 -8.01
C ILE A 8 14.35 5.20 -9.50
N PHE A 9 13.57 4.29 -10.06
CA PHE A 9 13.69 3.90 -11.47
C PHE A 9 12.35 3.43 -12.03
N LYS A 10 12.33 3.16 -13.35
CA LYS A 10 11.19 2.58 -14.06
C LYS A 10 11.64 1.28 -14.70
N LEU A 11 10.95 0.17 -14.42
CA LEU A 11 11.25 -1.15 -14.99
C LEU A 11 9.98 -1.72 -15.62
N TRP A 12 10.08 -2.21 -16.86
CA TRP A 12 8.93 -2.72 -17.65
C TRP A 12 7.70 -1.82 -17.66
N GLY A 13 7.89 -0.50 -17.72
CA GLY A 13 6.79 0.46 -17.71
C GLY A 13 6.31 0.88 -16.33
N ILE A 14 6.72 0.19 -15.26
CA ILE A 14 6.25 0.42 -13.89
C ILE A 14 7.25 1.28 -13.11
N PRO A 15 6.84 2.45 -12.58
CA PRO A 15 7.66 3.23 -11.65
C PRO A 15 7.85 2.47 -10.32
N VAL A 16 9.10 2.39 -9.85
CA VAL A 16 9.47 1.82 -8.55
C VAL A 16 9.82 2.95 -7.59
N GLU A 17 9.15 2.96 -6.43
CA GLU A 17 9.38 3.90 -5.35
C GLU A 17 9.86 3.19 -4.08
N ILE A 18 10.68 3.85 -3.28
CA ILE A 18 11.14 3.33 -1.99
C ILE A 18 10.66 4.22 -0.86
N ASN A 19 10.08 3.59 0.15
CA ASN A 19 9.73 4.22 1.43
C ASN A 19 10.94 4.23 2.37
N ILE A 20 11.06 5.25 3.22
CA ILE A 20 12.18 5.33 4.18
C ILE A 20 12.29 4.11 5.11
N SER A 21 11.16 3.46 5.44
CA SER A 21 11.12 2.22 6.22
C SER A 21 11.91 1.07 5.58
N TRP A 22 12.02 1.07 4.24
CA TRP A 22 12.79 0.07 3.51
C TRP A 22 14.29 0.19 3.79
N ILE A 23 14.83 1.43 3.85
CA ILE A 23 16.25 1.67 4.14
C ILE A 23 16.60 1.17 5.55
N LEU A 24 15.69 1.40 6.51
CA LEU A 24 15.86 0.93 7.88
C LEU A 24 15.91 -0.60 7.95
N VAL A 25 14.99 -1.30 7.28
CA VAL A 25 14.99 -2.78 7.28
C VAL A 25 16.15 -3.34 6.48
N LEU A 26 16.57 -2.70 5.39
CA LEU A 26 17.78 -3.09 4.68
C LEU A 26 18.99 -3.10 5.61
N GLY A 27 19.22 -2.00 6.35
CA GLY A 27 20.30 -1.93 7.33
C GLY A 27 20.20 -2.98 8.43
N LEU A 28 19.00 -3.22 8.96
CA LEU A 28 18.75 -4.24 9.99
C LEU A 28 19.04 -5.66 9.48
N VAL A 29 18.65 -5.98 8.25
CA VAL A 29 18.91 -7.29 7.62
C VAL A 29 20.40 -7.46 7.32
N MET A 30 21.08 -6.42 6.83
CA MET A 30 22.54 -6.44 6.62
C MET A 30 23.28 -6.75 7.93
N TRP A 31 22.92 -6.06 9.01
CA TRP A 31 23.48 -6.29 10.34
C TRP A 31 23.19 -7.71 10.83
N THR A 32 21.93 -8.15 10.76
CA THR A 32 21.52 -9.51 11.18
C THR A 32 22.29 -10.60 10.43
N PHE A 33 22.53 -10.42 9.13
CA PHE A 33 23.32 -11.38 8.36
C PHE A 33 24.81 -11.35 8.73
N ALA A 34 25.39 -10.17 8.90
CA ALA A 34 26.80 -10.01 9.19
C ALA A 34 27.18 -10.48 10.61
N THR A 35 26.32 -10.24 11.61
CA THR A 35 26.64 -10.48 13.03
C THR A 35 25.94 -11.69 13.63
N GLY A 36 24.89 -12.21 13.00
CA GLY A 36 24.14 -13.39 13.47
C GLY A 36 24.23 -14.57 12.51
N TYR A 37 23.55 -14.47 11.36
CA TYR A 37 23.35 -15.60 10.45
C TYR A 37 24.65 -16.26 9.95
N TYR A 38 25.58 -15.49 9.38
CA TYR A 38 26.82 -16.05 8.85
C TYR A 38 27.79 -16.54 9.94
N PRO A 39 28.01 -15.79 11.05
CA PRO A 39 28.83 -16.27 12.17
C PRO A 39 28.31 -17.57 12.80
N GLU A 40 27.00 -17.72 12.97
CA GLU A 40 26.40 -18.93 13.55
C GLU A 40 26.51 -20.15 12.63
N LEU A 41 26.29 -19.96 11.32
CA LEU A 41 26.36 -21.06 10.35
C LEU A 41 27.79 -21.47 9.98
N PHE A 42 28.74 -20.54 10.05
CA PHE A 42 30.12 -20.73 9.63
C PHE A 42 31.12 -20.19 10.66
N PRO A 43 31.12 -20.74 11.88
CA PRO A 43 31.93 -20.23 12.98
C PRO A 43 33.42 -20.28 12.63
N GLY A 44 34.09 -19.13 12.77
CA GLY A 44 35.53 -18.99 12.54
C GLY A 44 36.00 -19.11 11.09
N ARG A 45 35.10 -19.25 10.09
CA ARG A 45 35.50 -19.44 8.68
C ARG A 45 35.86 -18.17 7.92
N PHE A 46 35.35 -17.01 8.36
CA PHE A 46 35.45 -15.76 7.62
C PHE A 46 35.95 -14.63 8.54
N SER A 47 36.70 -13.70 7.97
CA SER A 47 37.10 -12.48 8.67
C SER A 47 35.90 -11.54 8.86
N THR A 48 36.02 -10.59 9.80
CA THR A 48 34.97 -9.58 10.03
C THR A 48 34.59 -8.82 8.76
N ALA A 49 35.57 -8.46 7.93
CA ALA A 49 35.32 -7.78 6.66
C ALA A 49 34.54 -8.66 5.66
N GLN A 50 34.86 -9.97 5.60
CA GLN A 50 34.14 -10.92 4.75
C GLN A 50 32.71 -11.16 5.22
N LEU A 51 32.47 -11.19 6.53
CA LEU A 51 31.13 -11.31 7.11
C LEU A 51 30.24 -10.11 6.77
N TRP A 52 30.77 -8.89 6.88
CA TRP A 52 30.05 -7.68 6.48
C TRP A 52 29.80 -7.62 4.98
N PHE A 53 30.76 -8.05 4.15
CA PHE A 53 30.56 -8.18 2.72
C PHE A 53 29.46 -9.18 2.39
N LEU A 54 29.51 -10.39 2.96
CA LEU A 54 28.50 -11.43 2.79
C LEU A 54 27.12 -10.93 3.23
N GLY A 55 27.01 -10.32 4.42
CA GLY A 55 25.75 -9.80 4.93
C GLY A 55 25.17 -8.71 4.02
N THR A 56 25.99 -7.77 3.57
CA THR A 56 25.58 -6.68 2.68
C THR A 56 25.14 -7.20 1.31
N ALA A 57 25.97 -8.02 0.67
CA ALA A 57 25.69 -8.55 -0.65
C ALA A 57 24.48 -9.51 -0.65
N THR A 58 24.34 -10.34 0.38
CA THR A 58 23.17 -11.22 0.55
C THR A 58 21.90 -10.41 0.75
N ALA A 59 21.92 -9.38 1.59
CA ALA A 59 20.76 -8.52 1.81
C ALA A 59 20.33 -7.84 0.50
N LEU A 60 21.25 -7.23 -0.25
CA LEU A 60 20.94 -6.57 -1.52
C LEU A 60 20.36 -7.54 -2.55
N LEU A 61 20.97 -8.71 -2.72
CA LEU A 61 20.47 -9.74 -3.65
C LEU A 61 19.14 -10.34 -3.21
N LEU A 62 18.92 -10.45 -1.90
CA LEU A 62 17.62 -10.84 -1.34
C LEU A 62 16.53 -9.82 -1.68
N PHE A 63 16.82 -8.52 -1.54
CA PHE A 63 15.88 -7.48 -1.93
C PHE A 63 15.60 -7.47 -3.44
N ILE A 64 16.62 -7.71 -4.27
CA ILE A 64 16.42 -7.88 -5.72
C ILE A 64 15.51 -9.10 -5.98
N SER A 65 15.67 -10.19 -5.24
CA SER A 65 14.83 -11.38 -5.35
C SER A 65 13.37 -11.08 -5.00
N ILE A 66 13.13 -10.37 -3.90
CA ILE A 66 11.79 -9.91 -3.49
C ILE A 66 11.20 -8.97 -4.55
N LEU A 67 12.00 -8.04 -5.09
CA LEU A 67 11.54 -7.15 -6.15
C LEU A 67 11.12 -7.91 -7.40
N LEU A 68 11.91 -8.90 -7.84
CA LEU A 68 11.59 -9.76 -8.98
C LEU A 68 10.32 -10.59 -8.72
N HIS A 69 10.13 -11.07 -7.49
CA HIS A 69 8.90 -11.72 -7.05
C HIS A 69 7.69 -10.78 -7.22
N GLU A 70 7.76 -9.53 -6.73
CA GLU A 70 6.67 -8.54 -6.89
C GLU A 70 6.41 -8.14 -8.35
N PHE A 71 7.49 -8.06 -9.15
CA PHE A 71 7.36 -7.83 -10.59
C PHE A 71 6.63 -8.96 -11.28
N SER A 72 6.84 -10.22 -10.87
CA SER A 72 6.15 -11.35 -11.50
C SER A 72 4.63 -11.27 -11.31
N HIS A 73 4.14 -10.87 -10.13
CA HIS A 73 2.73 -10.57 -9.90
C HIS A 73 2.23 -9.48 -10.84
N SER A 74 3.00 -8.39 -10.94
CA SER A 74 2.65 -7.21 -11.74
C SER A 74 2.63 -7.52 -13.24
N LEU A 75 3.58 -8.31 -13.74
CA LEU A 75 3.65 -8.74 -15.14
C LEU A 75 2.45 -9.62 -15.51
N VAL A 76 2.08 -10.55 -14.64
CA VAL A 76 0.87 -11.38 -14.86
C VAL A 76 -0.39 -10.52 -14.79
N ALA A 77 -0.47 -9.54 -13.87
CA ALA A 77 -1.59 -8.59 -13.81
C ALA A 77 -1.75 -7.80 -15.12
N MET A 78 -0.67 -7.21 -15.62
CA MET A 78 -0.68 -6.44 -16.87
C MET A 78 -1.10 -7.30 -18.07
N ARG A 79 -0.63 -8.56 -18.14
CA ARG A 79 -1.06 -9.52 -19.17
C ARG A 79 -2.55 -9.88 -19.09
N ASN A 80 -3.17 -9.73 -17.93
CA ASN A 80 -4.62 -9.92 -17.74
C ASN A 80 -5.41 -8.60 -17.85
N GLY A 81 -4.81 -7.52 -18.37
CA GLY A 81 -5.50 -6.24 -18.59
C GLY A 81 -5.71 -5.42 -17.32
N LEU A 82 -4.88 -5.64 -16.28
CA LEU A 82 -4.89 -4.87 -15.04
C LEU A 82 -3.65 -3.94 -15.02
N PRO A 83 -3.81 -2.65 -15.36
CA PRO A 83 -2.69 -1.72 -15.37
C PRO A 83 -2.18 -1.43 -13.96
N ILE A 84 -0.85 -1.36 -13.83
CA ILE A 84 -0.13 -1.10 -12.59
C ILE A 84 0.41 0.34 -12.63
N LYS A 85 -0.02 1.19 -11.69
CA LYS A 85 0.43 2.60 -11.63
C LYS A 85 1.87 2.73 -11.16
N LYS A 86 2.21 1.99 -10.10
CA LYS A 86 3.53 1.99 -9.46
C LYS A 86 3.71 0.81 -8.51
N ILE A 87 4.96 0.48 -8.20
CA ILE A 87 5.34 -0.43 -7.12
C ILE A 87 6.04 0.39 -6.05
N THR A 88 5.56 0.32 -4.80
CA THR A 88 6.22 0.96 -3.66
C THR A 88 6.82 -0.11 -2.76
N LEU A 89 8.13 -0.06 -2.56
CA LEU A 89 8.86 -0.90 -1.63
C LEU A 89 8.83 -0.28 -0.23
N PHE A 90 8.50 -1.10 0.76
CA PHE A 90 8.49 -0.76 2.17
C PHE A 90 9.13 -1.91 2.96
N MET A 91 9.19 -1.74 4.27
CA MET A 91 9.85 -2.68 5.19
C MET A 91 9.46 -4.17 5.08
N PHE A 92 8.30 -4.54 4.53
CA PHE A 92 7.86 -5.95 4.43
C PHE A 92 7.59 -6.44 3.01
N GLY A 93 8.02 -5.70 1.99
CA GLY A 93 7.85 -6.12 0.58
C GLY A 93 7.52 -4.97 -0.35
N GLY A 94 6.97 -5.32 -1.51
CA GLY A 94 6.45 -4.34 -2.47
C GLY A 94 4.93 -4.37 -2.48
N VAL A 95 4.29 -3.20 -2.55
CA VAL A 95 2.87 -3.10 -2.90
C VAL A 95 2.76 -2.53 -4.30
N ALA A 96 2.23 -3.33 -5.22
CA ALA A 96 1.82 -2.88 -6.53
C ALA A 96 0.46 -2.15 -6.42
N GLN A 97 0.44 -0.87 -6.79
CA GLN A 97 -0.78 -0.08 -6.85
C GLN A 97 -1.49 -0.33 -8.18
N MET A 98 -2.59 -1.07 -8.11
CA MET A 98 -3.47 -1.36 -9.25
C MET A 98 -4.53 -0.26 -9.43
N GLU A 99 -4.95 -0.02 -10.67
CA GLU A 99 -6.03 0.92 -11.01
C GLU A 99 -7.41 0.42 -10.62
N ARG A 100 -7.62 -0.89 -10.73
CA ARG A 100 -8.85 -1.58 -10.36
C ARG A 100 -8.52 -2.88 -9.66
N ASP A 101 -9.44 -3.38 -8.86
CA ASP A 101 -9.28 -4.66 -8.19
C ASP A 101 -9.56 -5.83 -9.15
N VAL A 102 -9.26 -7.04 -8.67
CA VAL A 102 -9.43 -8.25 -9.48
C VAL A 102 -10.87 -8.74 -9.36
N ASP A 103 -11.58 -8.76 -10.50
CA ASP A 103 -13.00 -9.14 -10.56
C ASP A 103 -13.22 -10.64 -10.81
N ASN A 104 -12.15 -11.39 -11.09
CA ASN A 104 -12.22 -12.81 -11.42
C ASN A 104 -11.30 -13.66 -10.52
N PRO A 105 -11.82 -14.71 -9.84
CA PRO A 105 -11.01 -15.56 -8.97
C PRO A 105 -9.85 -16.25 -9.69
N MET A 106 -10.01 -16.62 -10.96
CA MET A 106 -8.97 -17.28 -11.73
C MET A 106 -7.84 -16.32 -12.12
N GLN A 107 -8.16 -15.05 -12.37
CA GLN A 107 -7.14 -14.02 -12.57
C GLN A 107 -6.35 -13.80 -11.29
N GLU A 108 -7.03 -13.77 -10.14
CA GLU A 108 -6.37 -13.63 -8.84
C GLU A 108 -5.44 -14.81 -8.56
N LEU A 109 -5.89 -16.04 -8.82
CA LEU A 109 -5.08 -17.24 -8.63
C LEU A 109 -3.80 -17.21 -9.46
N LYS A 110 -3.91 -16.89 -10.76
CA LYS A 110 -2.75 -16.78 -11.67
C LYS A 110 -1.78 -15.71 -11.21
N MET A 111 -2.29 -14.56 -10.79
CA MET A 111 -1.47 -13.48 -10.25
C MET A 111 -0.77 -13.92 -8.98
N ALA A 112 -1.49 -14.48 -8.00
CA ALA A 112 -0.92 -14.91 -6.71
C ALA A 112 0.10 -16.04 -6.85
N ALA A 113 -0.03 -16.92 -7.85
CA ALA A 113 0.94 -17.98 -8.11
C ALA A 113 2.24 -17.48 -8.79
N ALA A 114 2.22 -16.30 -9.42
CA ALA A 114 3.36 -15.77 -10.17
C ALA A 114 4.59 -15.50 -9.29
N GLY A 115 4.38 -14.87 -8.13
CA GLY A 115 5.42 -14.59 -7.13
C GLY A 115 6.13 -15.85 -6.67
N PRO A 116 5.42 -16.83 -6.07
CA PRO A 116 5.98 -18.11 -5.69
C PRO A 116 6.73 -18.82 -6.82
N ALA A 117 6.19 -18.80 -8.05
CA ALA A 117 6.89 -19.38 -9.20
C ALA A 117 8.23 -18.67 -9.48
N MET A 118 8.29 -17.34 -9.41
CA MET A 118 9.54 -16.59 -9.55
C MET A 118 10.53 -16.90 -8.41
N THR A 119 10.04 -17.02 -7.17
CA THR A 119 10.88 -17.40 -6.03
C THR A 119 11.48 -18.80 -6.20
N VAL A 120 10.72 -19.76 -6.74
CA VAL A 120 11.24 -21.10 -7.10
C VAL A 120 12.35 -20.98 -8.13
N VAL A 121 12.13 -20.23 -9.22
CA VAL A 121 13.15 -20.02 -10.27
C VAL A 121 14.44 -19.43 -9.68
N LEU A 122 14.32 -18.43 -8.81
CA LEU A 122 15.48 -17.81 -8.15
C LEU A 122 16.19 -18.76 -7.19
N ALA A 123 15.45 -19.52 -6.38
CA ALA A 123 16.03 -20.51 -5.47
C ALA A 123 16.84 -21.57 -6.23
N VAL A 124 16.27 -22.11 -7.32
CA VAL A 124 16.94 -23.09 -8.18
C VAL A 124 18.15 -22.48 -8.87
N LEU A 125 18.04 -21.26 -9.40
CA LEU A 125 19.15 -20.55 -10.04
C LEU A 125 20.31 -20.36 -9.07
N PHE A 126 20.06 -19.81 -7.88
CA PHE A 126 21.10 -19.62 -6.87
C PHE A 126 21.71 -20.93 -6.40
N PHE A 127 20.91 -21.99 -6.29
CA PHE A 127 21.40 -23.33 -5.97
C PHE A 127 22.38 -23.85 -7.04
N ILE A 128 22.00 -23.80 -8.32
CA ILE A 128 22.86 -24.23 -9.42
C ILE A 128 24.16 -23.39 -9.45
N LEU A 129 24.05 -22.06 -9.35
CA LEU A 129 25.21 -21.18 -9.31
C LEU A 129 26.13 -21.50 -8.12
N SER A 130 25.57 -21.86 -6.95
CA SER A 130 26.37 -22.23 -5.79
C SER A 130 27.24 -23.47 -6.02
N ILE A 131 26.76 -24.41 -6.84
CA ILE A 131 27.50 -25.62 -7.24
C ILE A 131 28.56 -25.26 -8.28
N LEU A 132 28.21 -24.46 -9.29
CA LEU A 132 29.14 -24.05 -10.36
C LEU A 132 30.32 -23.25 -9.81
N PHE A 133 30.08 -22.37 -8.83
CA PHE A 133 31.10 -21.53 -8.20
C PHE A 133 31.65 -22.14 -6.90
N LYS A 134 31.52 -23.46 -6.68
CA LYS A 134 31.96 -24.13 -5.43
C LYS A 134 33.40 -23.81 -5.03
N SER A 135 34.31 -23.66 -6.01
CA SER A 135 35.72 -23.30 -5.79
C SER A 135 35.93 -21.92 -5.18
N TRP A 136 34.97 -21.00 -5.33
CA TRP A 136 35.01 -19.64 -4.80
C TRP A 136 34.21 -19.59 -3.49
N LEU A 137 34.85 -19.97 -2.38
CA LEU A 137 34.18 -20.22 -1.08
C LEU A 137 33.21 -19.09 -0.65
N LEU A 138 33.63 -17.83 -0.79
CA LEU A 138 32.81 -16.67 -0.41
C LEU A 138 31.54 -16.57 -1.26
N LEU A 139 31.69 -16.72 -2.58
CA LEU A 139 30.60 -16.62 -3.55
C LEU A 139 29.64 -17.81 -3.43
N SER A 140 30.15 -19.04 -3.33
CA SER A 140 29.32 -20.24 -3.17
C SER A 140 28.55 -20.24 -1.85
N THR A 141 29.15 -19.74 -0.77
CA THR A 141 28.48 -19.56 0.52
C THR A 141 27.34 -18.54 0.44
N MET A 142 27.55 -17.42 -0.25
CA MET A 142 26.50 -16.42 -0.48
C MET A 142 25.34 -16.99 -1.32
N LEU A 143 25.64 -17.65 -2.44
CA LEU A 143 24.65 -18.20 -3.36
C LEU A 143 23.83 -19.33 -2.72
N SER A 144 24.49 -20.24 -1.98
CA SER A 144 23.79 -21.32 -1.27
C SER A 144 22.90 -20.79 -0.14
N SER A 145 23.32 -19.72 0.55
CA SER A 145 22.48 -19.02 1.52
C SER A 145 21.29 -18.33 0.87
N LEU A 146 21.48 -17.63 -0.26
CA LEU A 146 20.38 -17.04 -1.03
C LEU A 146 19.36 -18.09 -1.51
N ALA A 147 19.82 -19.26 -1.95
CA ALA A 147 18.94 -20.37 -2.33
C ALA A 147 18.08 -20.84 -1.15
N ARG A 148 18.71 -21.06 0.01
CA ARG A 148 18.01 -21.48 1.24
C ARG A 148 17.03 -20.42 1.74
N ILE A 149 17.43 -19.15 1.73
CA ILE A 149 16.56 -18.04 2.17
C ILE A 149 15.36 -17.90 1.23
N ASN A 150 15.55 -17.96 -0.10
CA ASN A 150 14.43 -17.93 -1.04
C ASN A 150 13.49 -19.12 -0.86
N LEU A 151 14.00 -20.30 -0.51
CA LEU A 151 13.16 -21.45 -0.17
C LEU A 151 12.35 -21.21 1.11
N VAL A 152 12.94 -20.62 2.14
CA VAL A 152 12.21 -20.23 3.37
C VAL A 152 11.13 -19.18 3.06
N ILE A 153 11.46 -18.17 2.24
CA ILE A 153 10.49 -17.16 1.79
C ILE A 153 9.36 -17.80 0.98
N LEU A 154 9.66 -18.76 0.10
CA LEU A 154 8.66 -19.50 -0.65
C LEU A 154 7.69 -20.23 0.28
N ILE A 155 8.23 -21.00 1.23
CA ILE A 155 7.41 -21.75 2.20
C ILE A 155 6.54 -20.78 3.01
N PHE A 156 7.14 -19.68 3.47
CA PHE A 156 6.42 -18.65 4.22
C PHE A 156 5.31 -18.01 3.38
N ASN A 157 5.60 -17.59 2.15
CA ASN A 157 4.60 -16.98 1.28
C ASN A 157 3.51 -17.96 0.84
N LEU A 158 3.74 -19.27 0.85
CA LEU A 158 2.73 -20.29 0.53
C LEU A 158 1.82 -20.65 1.72
N VAL A 159 2.05 -20.10 2.91
CA VAL A 159 1.15 -20.30 4.06
C VAL A 159 -0.27 -19.84 3.67
N PRO A 160 -1.31 -20.65 3.93
CA PRO A 160 -2.68 -20.40 3.47
C PRO A 160 -3.42 -19.35 4.31
N GLY A 161 -2.79 -18.20 4.56
CA GLY A 161 -3.30 -17.10 5.37
C GLY A 161 -2.99 -15.75 4.75
N PHE A 162 -3.99 -14.88 4.66
CA PHE A 162 -3.80 -13.51 4.18
C PHE A 162 -2.95 -12.72 5.19
N PRO A 163 -2.02 -11.84 4.79
CA PRO A 163 -1.75 -11.25 3.46
C PRO A 163 -0.83 -12.03 2.51
N LEU A 164 -0.37 -13.23 2.88
CA LEU A 164 0.61 -14.00 2.10
C LEU A 164 0.01 -14.50 0.78
N ASP A 165 0.85 -14.84 -0.19
CA ASP A 165 0.41 -15.31 -1.51
C ASP A 165 -0.44 -16.58 -1.43
N GLY A 166 -0.07 -17.52 -0.56
CA GLY A 166 -0.83 -18.72 -0.23
C GLY A 166 -2.21 -18.38 0.33
N GLY A 167 -2.32 -17.27 1.06
CA GLY A 167 -3.59 -16.69 1.47
C GLY A 167 -4.44 -16.23 0.28
N ARG A 168 -3.85 -15.55 -0.72
CA ARG A 168 -4.54 -15.12 -1.94
C ARG A 168 -4.91 -16.30 -2.85
N ILE A 169 -4.05 -17.31 -2.92
CA ILE A 169 -4.33 -18.59 -3.58
C ILE A 169 -5.51 -19.28 -2.91
N LEU A 170 -5.49 -19.46 -1.58
CA LEU A 170 -6.62 -20.05 -0.86
C LEU A 170 -7.90 -19.19 -1.02
N ARG A 171 -7.77 -17.86 -0.97
CA ARG A 171 -8.89 -16.93 -1.12
C ARG A 171 -9.56 -17.08 -2.47
N SER A 172 -8.78 -17.11 -3.54
CA SER A 172 -9.29 -17.28 -4.91
C SER A 172 -9.97 -18.65 -5.10
N LEU A 173 -9.44 -19.72 -4.51
CA LEU A 173 -10.07 -21.05 -4.54
C LEU A 173 -11.40 -21.08 -3.78
N ILE A 174 -11.47 -20.52 -2.56
CA ILE A 174 -12.71 -20.42 -1.79
C ILE A 174 -13.71 -19.53 -2.53
N TRP A 175 -13.25 -18.41 -3.09
CA TRP A 175 -14.10 -17.49 -3.85
C TRP A 175 -14.69 -18.18 -5.09
N TYR A 176 -13.87 -18.89 -5.86
CA TYR A 176 -14.34 -19.68 -7.00
C TYR A 176 -15.43 -20.69 -6.60
N LYS A 177 -15.24 -21.40 -5.47
CA LYS A 177 -16.20 -22.41 -5.00
C LYS A 177 -17.48 -21.83 -4.41
N THR A 178 -17.40 -20.67 -3.74
CA THR A 178 -18.51 -20.10 -2.96
C THR A 178 -19.21 -18.92 -3.63
N ALA A 179 -18.67 -18.41 -4.74
CA ALA A 179 -19.04 -17.14 -5.36
C ALA A 179 -19.08 -15.94 -4.38
N ASN A 180 -18.43 -16.05 -3.22
CA ASN A 180 -18.51 -15.06 -2.15
C ASN A 180 -17.12 -14.64 -1.68
N ILE A 181 -16.65 -13.52 -2.22
CA ILE A 181 -15.34 -12.93 -1.88
C ILE A 181 -15.24 -12.53 -0.40
N ARG A 182 -16.34 -12.14 0.25
CA ARG A 182 -16.36 -11.78 1.68
C ARG A 182 -16.04 -12.99 2.54
N LYS A 183 -16.72 -14.11 2.29
CA LYS A 183 -16.48 -15.37 3.02
C LYS A 183 -15.04 -15.84 2.81
N ALA A 184 -14.55 -15.79 1.57
CA ALA A 184 -13.17 -16.16 1.25
C ALA A 184 -12.15 -15.28 1.98
N THR A 185 -12.32 -13.96 1.95
CA THR A 185 -11.44 -13.00 2.63
C THR A 185 -11.49 -13.18 4.15
N ARG A 186 -12.67 -13.38 4.74
CA ARG A 186 -12.84 -13.59 6.18
C ARG A 186 -12.12 -14.86 6.65
N ILE A 187 -12.29 -15.98 5.95
CA ILE A 187 -11.66 -17.25 6.31
C ILE A 187 -10.13 -17.12 6.23
N THR A 188 -9.61 -16.62 5.10
CA THR A 188 -8.17 -16.48 4.88
C THR A 188 -7.51 -15.47 5.81
N SER A 189 -8.20 -14.38 6.16
CA SER A 189 -7.72 -13.41 7.17
C SER A 189 -7.70 -13.99 8.57
N LYS A 190 -8.67 -14.84 8.95
CA LYS A 190 -8.65 -15.55 10.25
C LYS A 190 -7.48 -16.52 10.34
N ILE A 191 -7.22 -17.30 9.28
CA ILE A 191 -6.09 -18.23 9.24
C ILE A 191 -4.77 -17.46 9.35
N GLY A 192 -4.61 -16.37 8.58
CA GLY A 192 -3.43 -15.52 8.65
C GLY A 192 -3.23 -14.85 10.01
N GLY A 193 -4.31 -14.34 10.62
CA GLY A 193 -4.27 -13.79 11.98
C GLY A 193 -3.89 -14.82 13.05
N GLY A 194 -4.38 -16.05 12.93
CA GLY A 194 -3.96 -17.16 13.81
C GLY A 194 -2.48 -17.51 13.64
N PHE A 195 -2.01 -17.61 12.40
CA PHE A 195 -0.59 -17.84 12.11
C PHE A 195 0.31 -16.71 12.63
N ALA A 196 -0.13 -15.46 12.50
CA ALA A 196 0.56 -14.29 13.06
C ALA A 196 0.72 -14.39 14.59
N ILE A 197 -0.33 -14.81 15.30
CA ILE A 197 -0.29 -15.04 16.75
C ILE A 197 0.68 -16.18 17.09
N LEU A 198 0.65 -17.27 16.33
CA LEU A 198 1.59 -18.39 16.49
C LEU A 198 3.05 -17.92 16.36
N LEU A 199 3.37 -17.09 15.36
CA LEU A 199 4.71 -16.52 15.21
C LEU A 199 5.12 -15.66 16.41
N MET A 200 4.19 -14.84 16.94
CA MET A 200 4.48 -14.05 18.14
C MET A 200 4.75 -14.91 19.37
N ILE A 201 4.01 -16.02 19.55
CA ILE A 201 4.23 -16.97 20.65
C ILE A 201 5.59 -17.67 20.49
N ILE A 202 5.92 -18.14 19.27
CA ILE A 202 7.24 -18.72 18.96
C ILE A 202 8.34 -17.71 19.24
N GLY A 203 8.15 -16.46 18.86
CA GLY A 203 9.09 -15.38 19.15
C GLY A 203 9.30 -15.17 20.64
N LEU A 204 8.21 -15.15 21.42
CA LEU A 204 8.27 -15.04 22.87
C LEU A 204 9.06 -16.19 23.51
N ILE A 205 8.79 -17.44 23.08
CA ILE A 205 9.52 -18.63 23.53
C ILE A 205 11.02 -18.50 23.20
N ASN A 206 11.38 -18.03 22.00
CA ASN A 206 12.77 -17.84 21.60
C ASN A 206 13.50 -16.81 22.47
N VAL A 207 12.84 -15.70 22.82
CA VAL A 207 13.41 -14.69 23.74
C VAL A 207 13.73 -15.33 25.09
N PHE A 208 12.79 -16.08 25.67
CA PHE A 208 13.01 -16.77 26.96
C PHE A 208 13.99 -17.94 26.87
N SER A 209 14.24 -18.48 25.68
CA SER A 209 15.21 -19.56 25.43
C SER A 209 16.64 -19.03 25.16
N GLY A 210 16.86 -17.71 25.22
CA GLY A 210 18.17 -17.09 25.00
C GLY A 210 18.44 -16.59 23.57
N ASN A 211 17.55 -16.85 22.61
CA ASN A 211 17.63 -16.31 21.24
C ASN A 211 16.84 -14.99 21.12
N LEU A 212 17.40 -13.92 21.69
CA LEU A 212 16.74 -12.62 21.75
C LEU A 212 16.49 -12.02 20.35
N VAL A 213 17.48 -12.07 19.47
CA VAL A 213 17.38 -11.49 18.11
C VAL A 213 16.35 -12.23 17.27
N GLY A 214 16.42 -13.56 17.22
CA GLY A 214 15.44 -14.37 16.49
C GLY A 214 14.03 -14.22 17.07
N GLY A 215 13.91 -14.18 18.40
CA GLY A 215 12.64 -13.99 19.08
C GLY A 215 11.97 -12.66 18.74
N ILE A 216 12.73 -11.56 18.78
CA ILE A 216 12.25 -10.23 18.36
C ILE A 216 11.82 -10.24 16.89
N TRP A 217 12.58 -10.87 15.99
CA TRP A 217 12.22 -11.00 14.58
C TRP A 217 10.88 -11.71 14.38
N PHE A 218 10.66 -12.85 15.05
CA PHE A 218 9.39 -13.56 14.97
C PHE A 218 8.20 -12.75 15.51
N MET A 219 8.38 -12.07 16.65
CA MET A 219 7.35 -11.18 17.20
C MET A 219 7.04 -10.02 16.26
N PHE A 220 8.07 -9.41 15.68
CA PHE A 220 7.95 -8.30 14.75
C PHE A 220 7.21 -8.73 13.47
N ILE A 221 7.64 -9.82 12.83
CA ILE A 221 6.98 -10.37 11.63
C ILE A 221 5.52 -10.73 11.96
N GLY A 222 5.26 -11.39 13.10
CA GLY A 222 3.91 -11.75 13.54
C GLY A 222 3.01 -10.53 13.77
N PHE A 223 3.49 -9.50 14.47
CA PHE A 223 2.75 -8.26 14.69
C PHE A 223 2.32 -7.61 13.36
N PHE A 224 3.26 -7.49 12.42
CA PHE A 224 2.97 -6.89 11.11
C PHE A 224 2.04 -7.74 10.26
N LEU A 225 2.21 -9.06 10.28
CA LEU A 225 1.32 -9.97 9.57
C LEU A 225 -0.13 -9.83 10.07
N ARG A 226 -0.30 -9.72 11.39
CA ARG A 226 -1.61 -9.46 12.01
C ARG A 226 -2.20 -8.12 11.58
N GLN A 227 -1.40 -7.06 11.59
CA GLN A 227 -1.84 -5.72 11.18
C GLN A 227 -2.28 -5.71 9.69
N ALA A 228 -1.51 -6.35 8.82
CA ALA A 228 -1.82 -6.47 7.41
C ALA A 228 -3.10 -7.29 7.18
N ALA A 229 -3.27 -8.42 7.87
CA ALA A 229 -4.47 -9.25 7.79
C ALA A 229 -5.74 -8.49 8.19
N GLN A 230 -5.68 -7.71 9.27
CA GLN A 230 -6.80 -6.88 9.73
C GLN A 230 -7.14 -5.76 8.74
N SER A 231 -6.12 -5.08 8.21
CA SER A 231 -6.31 -3.93 7.31
C SER A 231 -7.11 -4.26 6.04
N SER A 232 -6.89 -5.46 5.47
CA SER A 232 -7.60 -5.89 4.26
C SER A 232 -9.03 -6.34 4.54
N TYR A 233 -9.29 -6.91 5.72
CA TYR A 233 -10.66 -7.22 6.13
C TYR A 233 -11.50 -5.94 6.28
N VAL A 234 -10.95 -4.91 6.92
CA VAL A 234 -11.63 -3.62 7.11
C VAL A 234 -11.99 -2.98 5.77
N LEU A 235 -11.06 -2.96 4.80
CA LEU A 235 -11.32 -2.35 3.49
C LEU A 235 -12.41 -3.09 2.70
N VAL A 236 -12.40 -4.43 2.71
CA VAL A 236 -13.43 -5.24 2.03
C VAL A 236 -14.79 -5.07 2.70
N ASN A 237 -14.83 -5.00 4.03
CA ASN A 237 -16.10 -4.79 4.74
C ASN A 237 -16.67 -3.41 4.41
N LEU A 238 -15.86 -2.37 4.54
CA LEU A 238 -16.23 -0.99 4.29
C LEU A 238 -16.74 -0.76 2.86
N ARG A 239 -16.09 -1.36 1.86
CA ARG A 239 -16.59 -1.32 0.48
C ARG A 239 -17.93 -2.01 0.29
N ASN A 240 -18.18 -3.15 0.93
CA ASN A 240 -19.45 -3.85 0.78
C ASN A 240 -20.58 -3.11 1.50
N THR A 241 -20.32 -2.57 2.69
CA THR A 241 -21.30 -1.72 3.41
C THR A 241 -21.71 -0.51 2.57
N LEU A 242 -20.78 0.04 1.79
CA LEU A 242 -21.03 1.16 0.89
C LEU A 242 -21.46 0.75 -0.53
N ALA A 243 -21.47 -0.54 -0.88
CA ALA A 243 -21.71 -1.01 -2.25
C ALA A 243 -23.14 -0.72 -2.75
N HIS A 244 -24.06 -0.51 -1.81
CA HIS A 244 -25.46 -0.20 -2.10
C HIS A 244 -25.75 1.30 -2.14
N LEU A 245 -24.76 2.14 -1.81
CA LEU A 245 -24.90 3.59 -1.81
C LEU A 245 -24.29 4.20 -3.07
N ILE A 246 -24.86 5.31 -3.49
CA ILE A 246 -24.29 6.20 -4.50
C ILE A 246 -23.68 7.43 -3.84
N VAL A 247 -22.82 8.14 -4.57
CA VAL A 247 -22.22 9.42 -4.16
C VAL A 247 -23.28 10.40 -3.67
N GLY A 248 -24.43 10.44 -4.36
CA GLY A 248 -25.57 11.29 -4.03
C GLY A 248 -26.18 11.04 -2.64
N ASP A 249 -26.07 9.82 -2.10
CA ASP A 249 -26.60 9.48 -0.78
C ASP A 249 -25.73 10.02 0.36
N ILE A 250 -24.46 10.30 0.06
CA ILE A 250 -23.44 10.72 1.04
C ILE A 250 -23.15 12.22 0.91
N MET A 251 -23.29 12.80 -0.29
CA MET A 251 -22.92 14.19 -0.53
C MET A 251 -23.77 15.20 0.25
N ARG A 252 -23.12 16.28 0.65
CA ARG A 252 -23.79 17.48 1.12
C ARG A 252 -24.14 18.36 -0.09
N THR A 253 -25.40 18.76 -0.18
CA THR A 253 -25.90 19.69 -1.18
C THR A 253 -25.85 21.13 -0.64
N GLY A 254 -26.10 22.12 -1.51
CA GLY A 254 -26.04 23.53 -1.12
C GLY A 254 -24.62 24.03 -0.88
N VAL A 255 -23.69 23.65 -1.77
CA VAL A 255 -22.27 23.97 -1.63
C VAL A 255 -22.05 25.45 -1.87
N VAL A 256 -21.40 26.12 -0.91
CA VAL A 256 -20.89 27.48 -1.10
C VAL A 256 -19.66 27.40 -1.98
N THR A 257 -19.68 28.08 -3.11
CA THR A 257 -18.58 28.13 -4.08
C THR A 257 -18.01 29.54 -4.16
N VAL A 258 -16.74 29.65 -4.55
CA VAL A 258 -16.03 30.92 -4.70
C VAL A 258 -15.69 31.15 -6.16
N ASP A 259 -15.82 32.38 -6.64
CA ASP A 259 -15.40 32.75 -7.99
C ASP A 259 -13.87 32.91 -8.05
N SER A 260 -13.27 32.43 -9.12
CA SER A 260 -11.82 32.44 -9.32
C SER A 260 -11.19 33.84 -9.38
N SER A 261 -11.97 34.87 -9.72
CA SER A 261 -11.50 36.25 -9.90
C SER A 261 -11.43 37.07 -8.61
N ILE A 262 -12.01 36.60 -7.51
CA ILE A 262 -11.97 37.35 -6.23
C ILE A 262 -10.57 37.34 -5.64
N THR A 263 -10.26 38.36 -4.84
CA THR A 263 -8.98 38.47 -4.13
C THR A 263 -8.96 37.62 -2.87
N LEU A 264 -7.77 37.32 -2.35
CA LEU A 264 -7.64 36.58 -1.10
C LEU A 264 -8.26 37.30 0.10
N ARG A 265 -8.25 38.64 0.11
CA ARG A 265 -8.93 39.42 1.15
C ARG A 265 -10.43 39.14 1.17
N VAL A 266 -11.08 39.23 0.01
CA VAL A 266 -12.52 38.94 -0.12
C VAL A 266 -12.80 37.48 0.26
N LEU A 267 -11.98 36.54 -0.20
CA LEU A 267 -12.10 35.12 0.17
C LEU A 267 -12.04 34.91 1.70
N VAL A 268 -11.14 35.59 2.40
CA VAL A 268 -11.04 35.44 3.86
C VAL A 268 -12.21 36.09 4.58
N ASP A 269 -12.52 37.34 4.25
CA ASP A 269 -13.49 38.14 4.98
C ASP A 269 -14.94 37.68 4.71
N ASP A 270 -15.29 37.41 3.45
CA ASP A 270 -16.67 37.11 3.06
C ASP A 270 -17.01 35.61 3.07
N TYR A 271 -15.99 34.74 3.03
CA TYR A 271 -16.20 33.28 3.02
C TYR A 271 -15.67 32.60 4.28
N PHE A 272 -14.35 32.61 4.53
CA PHE A 272 -13.77 31.87 5.66
C PHE A 272 -14.26 32.36 7.02
N LEU A 273 -14.34 33.69 7.22
CA LEU A 273 -14.85 34.27 8.48
C LEU A 273 -16.37 34.17 8.60
N ARG A 274 -17.10 34.05 7.49
CA ARG A 274 -18.56 34.01 7.48
C ARG A 274 -19.14 32.61 7.63
N TYR A 275 -18.63 31.65 6.87
CA TYR A 275 -19.17 30.27 6.83
C TYR A 275 -18.32 29.28 7.63
N HIS A 276 -17.09 29.65 8.01
CA HIS A 276 -16.19 28.81 8.82
C HIS A 276 -15.89 27.42 8.24
N TYR A 277 -15.89 27.28 6.90
CA TYR A 277 -15.45 26.04 6.26
C TYR A 277 -13.94 26.09 6.00
N ASP A 278 -13.28 24.94 6.13
CA ASP A 278 -11.81 24.86 5.96
C ASP A 278 -11.36 24.93 4.49
N SER A 279 -12.28 24.73 3.54
CA SER A 279 -12.02 24.81 2.10
C SER A 279 -13.29 25.04 1.28
N TYR A 280 -13.12 25.60 0.07
CA TYR A 280 -14.21 25.90 -0.87
C TYR A 280 -13.86 25.43 -2.29
N PRO A 281 -14.85 24.94 -3.07
CA PRO A 281 -14.67 24.77 -4.51
C PRO A 281 -14.60 26.11 -5.23
N VAL A 282 -13.62 26.23 -6.12
CA VAL A 282 -13.36 27.42 -6.93
C VAL A 282 -13.97 27.22 -8.31
N LEU A 283 -14.75 28.18 -8.76
CA LEU A 283 -15.37 28.18 -10.08
C LEU A 283 -14.72 29.22 -10.99
N LYS A 284 -14.52 28.87 -12.26
CA LYS A 284 -14.17 29.79 -13.34
C LYS A 284 -15.20 29.66 -14.45
N ASP A 285 -15.86 30.77 -14.80
CA ASP A 285 -16.95 30.79 -15.78
C ASP A 285 -18.05 29.76 -15.46
N GLY A 286 -18.37 29.58 -14.17
CA GLY A 286 -19.36 28.62 -13.68
C GLY A 286 -18.90 27.15 -13.66
N ARG A 287 -17.68 26.83 -14.10
CA ARG A 287 -17.12 25.47 -14.09
C ARG A 287 -16.11 25.28 -12.96
N LEU A 288 -16.05 24.06 -12.43
CA LEU A 288 -15.08 23.72 -11.39
C LEU A 288 -13.64 23.88 -11.90
N LEU A 289 -12.90 24.81 -11.28
CA LEU A 289 -11.47 25.02 -11.52
C LEU A 289 -10.61 24.19 -10.56
N GLY A 290 -11.03 24.07 -9.31
CA GLY A 290 -10.25 23.43 -8.25
C GLY A 290 -10.84 23.66 -6.86
N MET A 291 -10.00 23.57 -5.84
CA MET A 291 -10.34 23.85 -4.44
C MET A 291 -9.35 24.87 -3.85
N VAL A 292 -9.79 25.65 -2.88
CA VAL A 292 -8.93 26.53 -2.09
C VAL A 292 -9.15 26.26 -0.60
N SER A 293 -8.06 26.20 0.17
CA SER A 293 -8.09 25.96 1.62
C SER A 293 -7.39 27.06 2.40
N LEU A 294 -7.64 27.13 3.71
CA LEU A 294 -6.91 28.03 4.62
C LEU A 294 -5.39 27.82 4.58
N ARG A 295 -4.93 26.61 4.26
CA ARG A 295 -3.49 26.31 4.17
C ARG A 295 -2.85 26.95 2.94
N ASP A 296 -3.61 27.12 1.88
CA ASP A 296 -3.14 27.74 0.64
C ASP A 296 -3.05 29.25 0.82
N VAL A 297 -4.08 29.86 1.43
CA VAL A 297 -4.08 31.27 1.81
C VAL A 297 -2.92 31.62 2.74
N LYS A 298 -2.62 30.75 3.73
CA LYS A 298 -1.51 30.97 4.68
C LYS A 298 -0.12 30.98 4.04
N GLN A 299 0.03 30.45 2.82
CA GLN A 299 1.31 30.48 2.09
C GLN A 299 1.57 31.85 1.44
N VAL A 300 0.55 32.69 1.31
CA VAL A 300 0.67 34.04 0.72
C VAL A 300 0.81 35.08 1.82
N GLU A 301 1.81 35.95 1.69
CA GLU A 301 2.03 37.05 2.62
C GLU A 301 0.83 38.00 2.63
N ARG A 302 0.45 38.46 3.83
CA ARG A 302 -0.79 39.24 4.04
C ARG A 302 -0.86 40.54 3.25
N GLN A 303 0.30 41.11 2.89
CA GLN A 303 0.37 42.35 2.10
C GLN A 303 -0.12 42.15 0.65
N LEU A 304 -0.01 40.93 0.13
CA LEU A 304 -0.38 40.59 -1.25
C LEU A 304 -1.86 40.17 -1.39
N TRP A 305 -2.61 40.12 -0.30
CA TRP A 305 -3.99 39.58 -0.30
C TRP A 305 -4.98 40.41 -1.11
N ASP A 306 -4.66 41.67 -1.39
CA ASP A 306 -5.45 42.57 -2.23
C ASP A 306 -5.15 42.41 -3.72
N GLU A 307 -4.01 41.81 -4.07
CA GLU A 307 -3.53 41.69 -5.44
C GLU A 307 -3.68 40.25 -5.98
N VAL A 308 -3.42 39.26 -5.13
CA VAL A 308 -3.49 37.85 -5.50
C VAL A 308 -4.93 37.38 -5.56
N THR A 309 -5.27 36.71 -6.65
CA THR A 309 -6.59 36.12 -6.87
C THR A 309 -6.67 34.68 -6.39
N VAL A 310 -7.89 34.18 -6.17
CA VAL A 310 -8.11 32.77 -5.82
C VAL A 310 -7.65 31.83 -6.93
N GLU A 311 -7.77 32.22 -8.20
CA GLU A 311 -7.32 31.44 -9.35
C GLU A 311 -5.83 31.03 -9.25
N GLU A 312 -4.99 31.93 -8.72
CA GLU A 312 -3.53 31.76 -8.66
C GLU A 312 -3.11 30.71 -7.63
N ILE A 313 -3.88 30.55 -6.55
CA ILE A 313 -3.54 29.62 -5.46
C ILE A 313 -4.39 28.36 -5.43
N ALA A 314 -5.44 28.27 -6.27
CA ALA A 314 -6.36 27.15 -6.27
C ALA A 314 -5.66 25.83 -6.62
N ASP A 315 -5.87 24.80 -5.81
CA ASP A 315 -5.43 23.44 -6.09
C ASP A 315 -6.34 22.80 -7.15
N ARG A 316 -5.79 22.60 -8.35
CA ARG A 316 -6.47 22.04 -9.52
C ARG A 316 -6.49 20.51 -9.55
N SER A 317 -5.84 19.84 -8.59
CA SER A 317 -5.69 18.38 -8.57
C SER A 317 -7.03 17.64 -8.54
N VAL A 318 -8.04 18.24 -7.91
CA VAL A 318 -9.39 17.68 -7.76
C VAL A 318 -10.31 17.91 -8.96
N ALA A 319 -10.04 18.92 -9.79
CA ALA A 319 -10.90 19.25 -10.92
C ALA A 319 -10.91 18.15 -11.99
N GLY A 320 -9.81 17.41 -12.14
CA GLY A 320 -9.72 16.28 -13.07
C GLY A 320 -10.46 15.01 -12.64
N ILE A 321 -10.98 14.96 -11.41
CA ILE A 321 -11.60 13.75 -10.86
C ILE A 321 -13.02 13.55 -11.41
N ASN A 322 -13.76 14.65 -11.66
CA ASN A 322 -15.14 14.68 -12.14
C ASN A 322 -16.02 13.61 -11.48
N LEU A 323 -16.21 13.75 -10.17
CA LEU A 323 -17.02 12.82 -9.39
C LEU A 323 -18.50 13.12 -9.60
N HIS A 324 -19.28 12.16 -10.11
CA HIS A 324 -20.71 12.35 -10.36
C HIS A 324 -21.60 11.77 -9.24
N PRO A 325 -22.81 12.34 -9.02
CA PRO A 325 -23.70 11.93 -7.91
C PRO A 325 -24.24 10.50 -8.07
N TYR A 326 -24.33 9.99 -9.30
CA TYR A 326 -24.86 8.66 -9.58
C TYR A 326 -23.81 7.54 -9.52
N GLU A 327 -22.55 7.90 -9.24
CA GLU A 327 -21.49 6.91 -9.15
C GLU A 327 -21.59 6.10 -7.85
N PRO A 328 -21.13 4.83 -7.84
CA PRO A 328 -21.12 4.05 -6.63
C PRO A 328 -20.15 4.61 -5.57
N ALA A 329 -20.53 4.50 -4.30
CA ALA A 329 -19.75 5.05 -3.19
C ALA A 329 -18.39 4.35 -2.96
N ASP A 330 -18.14 3.20 -3.58
CA ASP A 330 -16.84 2.53 -3.50
C ASP A 330 -15.70 3.37 -4.11
N ARG A 331 -16.00 4.18 -5.13
CA ARG A 331 -15.05 5.14 -5.72
C ARG A 331 -14.65 6.23 -4.74
N LEU A 332 -15.55 6.68 -3.85
CA LEU A 332 -15.24 7.64 -2.78
C LEU A 332 -14.19 7.10 -1.80
N VAL A 333 -14.35 5.84 -1.40
CA VAL A 333 -13.39 5.17 -0.50
C VAL A 333 -11.99 5.20 -1.12
N GLN A 334 -11.89 4.92 -2.42
CA GLN A 334 -10.60 4.95 -3.11
C GLN A 334 -10.01 6.36 -3.16
N LEU A 335 -10.80 7.37 -3.51
CA LEU A 335 -10.33 8.75 -3.62
C LEU A 335 -9.92 9.32 -2.25
N ILE A 336 -10.73 9.14 -1.21
CA ILE A 336 -10.48 9.72 0.13
C ILE A 336 -9.40 8.94 0.90
N MET A 337 -9.41 7.60 0.85
CA MET A 337 -8.46 6.78 1.62
C MET A 337 -7.13 6.55 0.88
N LYS A 338 -7.14 6.29 -0.43
CA LYS A 338 -5.89 6.07 -1.21
C LYS A 338 -5.35 7.34 -1.84
N GLY A 339 -6.24 8.21 -2.36
CA GLY A 339 -5.85 9.48 -2.98
C GLY A 339 -5.46 10.56 -1.97
N GLY A 340 -5.91 10.43 -0.72
CA GLY A 340 -5.58 11.36 0.35
C GLY A 340 -6.37 12.67 0.31
N TYR A 341 -7.34 12.81 -0.59
CA TYR A 341 -8.20 13.98 -0.70
C TYR A 341 -9.06 14.15 0.56
N GLY A 342 -9.07 15.35 1.13
CA GLY A 342 -9.88 15.67 2.31
C GLY A 342 -11.32 16.09 1.97
N HIS A 343 -11.48 16.75 0.82
CA HIS A 343 -12.72 17.30 0.30
C HIS A 343 -12.79 17.01 -1.21
N LEU A 344 -13.95 16.56 -1.67
CA LEU A 344 -14.20 16.22 -3.07
C LEU A 344 -15.47 16.91 -3.54
N PRO A 345 -15.38 17.89 -4.46
CA PRO A 345 -16.55 18.43 -5.11
C PRO A 345 -17.18 17.36 -6.01
N VAL A 346 -18.51 17.33 -6.03
CA VAL A 346 -19.34 16.47 -6.88
C VAL A 346 -19.91 17.35 -7.99
N VAL A 347 -19.77 16.92 -9.23
CA VAL A 347 -20.21 17.65 -10.43
C VAL A 347 -21.30 16.89 -11.19
N ASP A 348 -22.20 17.61 -11.84
CA ASP A 348 -23.16 17.02 -12.79
C ASP A 348 -22.49 16.67 -14.13
N SER A 349 -23.27 16.13 -15.07
CA SER A 349 -22.80 15.76 -16.41
C SER A 349 -22.34 16.95 -17.27
N VAL A 350 -22.69 18.18 -16.88
CA VAL A 350 -22.35 19.43 -17.59
C VAL A 350 -21.13 20.12 -16.95
N GLY A 351 -20.73 19.69 -15.75
CA GLY A 351 -19.58 20.19 -15.01
C GLY A 351 -19.92 21.21 -13.92
N ASN A 352 -21.19 21.37 -13.57
CA ASN A 352 -21.61 22.25 -12.47
C ASN A 352 -21.42 21.53 -11.13
N VAL A 353 -20.97 22.24 -10.11
CA VAL A 353 -20.84 21.69 -8.74
C VAL A 353 -22.23 21.53 -8.12
N VAL A 354 -22.61 20.29 -7.83
CA VAL A 354 -23.91 19.92 -7.23
C VAL A 354 -23.81 19.47 -5.79
N GLY A 355 -22.61 19.11 -5.33
CA GLY A 355 -22.39 18.61 -3.98
C GLY A 355 -20.92 18.65 -3.58
N ILE A 356 -20.66 18.36 -2.31
CA ILE A 356 -19.31 18.17 -1.77
C ILE A 356 -19.34 17.00 -0.78
N ILE A 357 -18.26 16.22 -0.77
CA ILE A 357 -18.07 15.13 0.18
C ILE A 357 -16.75 15.35 0.90
N THR A 358 -16.79 15.25 2.23
CA THR A 358 -15.59 15.28 3.05
C THR A 358 -15.25 13.88 3.58
N ARG A 359 -14.01 13.70 4.03
CA ARG A 359 -13.63 12.49 4.79
C ARG A 359 -14.53 12.28 6.01
N ARG A 360 -14.98 13.37 6.64
CA ARG A 360 -15.85 13.31 7.81
C ARG A 360 -17.22 12.76 7.45
N ASP A 361 -17.85 13.26 6.38
CA ASP A 361 -19.16 12.76 5.93
C ASP A 361 -19.10 11.25 5.65
N LEU A 362 -18.06 10.80 4.93
CA LEU A 362 -17.86 9.37 4.67
C LEU A 362 -17.76 8.54 5.96
N MET A 363 -16.99 9.00 6.95
CA MET A 363 -16.84 8.30 8.23
C MET A 363 -18.14 8.30 9.07
N GLU A 364 -18.90 9.41 9.04
CA GLU A 364 -20.20 9.49 9.70
C GLU A 364 -21.18 8.49 9.08
N THR A 365 -21.23 8.38 7.75
CA THR A 365 -22.05 7.37 7.06
C THR A 365 -21.64 5.95 7.43
N ILE A 366 -20.34 5.64 7.45
CA ILE A 366 -19.84 4.31 7.81
C ILE A 366 -20.24 3.95 9.25
N ASN A 367 -20.08 4.89 10.19
CA ASN A 367 -20.43 4.65 11.60
C ASN A 367 -21.94 4.45 11.77
N MET A 368 -22.75 5.22 11.05
CA MET A 368 -24.20 5.06 11.06
C MET A 368 -24.62 3.68 10.53
N LEU A 369 -24.04 3.24 9.41
CA LEU A 369 -24.34 1.92 8.85
C LEU A 369 -23.88 0.78 9.77
N ALA A 370 -22.70 0.91 10.39
CA ALA A 370 -22.21 -0.08 11.34
C ALA A 370 -23.13 -0.22 12.57
N TYR A 371 -23.68 0.89 13.07
CA TYR A 371 -24.64 0.89 14.18
C TYR A 371 -25.98 0.23 13.81
N LEU A 372 -26.38 0.26 12.53
CA LEU A 372 -27.62 -0.36 12.05
C LEU A 372 -27.47 -1.86 11.75
N GLU A 373 -26.24 -2.38 11.65
CA GLU A 373 -25.94 -3.81 11.45
C GLU A 373 -25.77 -4.59 12.77
N GLU A 374 -25.65 -3.90 13.91
CA GLU A 374 -25.70 -4.46 15.28
C GLU A 374 -27.14 -4.61 15.78
#